data_AF-A0A1S1YVW2-F1
#
_entry.id   AF-A0A1S1YVW2-F1
#
_cell.length_a   1.000
_cell.length_b   1.000
_cell.length_c   1.000
_cell.angle_alpha   90.00
_cell.angle_beta   90.00
_cell.angle_gamma   90.00
#
_symmetry.space_group_name_H-M   'P 1'
#
loop_
_entity.id
_entity.type
_entity.pdbx_description
1 polymer ?
#
loop_
_entity_poly.entity_id
_entity_poly.type
_entity_poly.pdbx_seq_one_letter_code
_entity_poly.pdbx_strand_id
1 'polypeptide(L)'
;MHTNIYSATINWTASGDGNWSDGANWSSGSVPDENDDITIDCGCTVTATSDINIGGSLTVTSGSTLDLDNLYDLTPSQNDATITNYGTIHNVVDLKSNHDDIVVHNYGFLSVQKLEDKHDDHSAIYNNYTGGEIEVTVKIHFHGTFNNLGLLNADTSDKFDLHGATFTGGGEIIANNIKIHKEGTSYARVEDMKFTTSNGCNDGETVTFNLLEYDDVKSADNGTDGFSFDQDNVFICGTNAVGVDLPVELVFFKGKISDSKNILYWETASEENNSHFSIEQSTDKLSWNTIGEVNGSGNSKSTIEYSFNIDEPLQGVIHYRLKQVDFDGEFVYFGPVSLLNSRSTKTNELTVFPNPATTHFNISSPSMEIEVNQVQLFNSHGINITNKVNFESIGKNQISVVYDGLERGFYFINVNGTTTKILVN
;
A
#
# COMPACT_ATOMS: atom_id res chain seq x y z
N MET A 1 14.40 -8.66 34.06
CA MET A 1 14.95 -9.81 33.31
C MET A 1 13.91 -10.92 33.34
N HIS A 2 12.90 -10.84 32.49
CA HIS A 2 12.01 -11.98 32.25
C HIS A 2 12.74 -12.89 31.26
N THR A 3 13.07 -14.10 31.71
CA THR A 3 13.64 -15.13 30.86
C THR A 3 12.51 -15.66 29.99
N ASN A 4 12.39 -15.16 28.76
CA ASN A 4 11.56 -15.79 27.73
C ASN A 4 12.11 -17.20 27.51
N ILE A 5 11.43 -18.19 28.07
CA ILE A 5 11.61 -19.58 27.66
C ILE A 5 10.90 -19.67 26.32
N TYR A 6 11.58 -19.28 25.25
CA TYR A 6 11.02 -19.44 23.91
C TYR A 6 10.73 -20.91 23.67
N SER A 7 9.47 -21.18 23.34
CA SER A 7 8.85 -22.44 23.01
C SER A 7 9.37 -23.01 21.69
N ALA A 8 8.84 -24.17 21.29
CA ALA A 8 9.15 -24.72 19.99
C ALA A 8 8.37 -23.96 18.91
N THR A 9 9.03 -23.62 17.81
CA THR A 9 8.32 -23.23 16.59
C THR A 9 7.64 -24.45 16.00
N ILE A 10 6.32 -24.38 15.84
CA ILE A 10 5.50 -25.42 15.23
C ILE A 10 4.83 -24.91 13.96
N ASN A 11 4.86 -25.76 12.94
CA ASN A 11 4.38 -25.41 11.61
C ASN A 11 3.23 -26.34 11.22
N TRP A 12 2.28 -25.79 10.47
CA TRP A 12 1.30 -26.61 9.78
C TRP A 12 2.00 -27.46 8.70
N THR A 13 1.67 -28.74 8.63
CA THR A 13 2.31 -29.71 7.73
C THR A 13 1.33 -30.41 6.79
N ALA A 14 0.02 -30.32 7.02
CA ALA A 14 -0.97 -30.86 6.10
C ALA A 14 -1.05 -30.03 4.81
N SER A 15 -1.20 -30.70 3.67
CA SER A 15 -1.18 -30.08 2.33
C SER A 15 -2.55 -29.52 1.87
N GLY A 16 -3.51 -29.38 2.79
CA GLY A 16 -4.87 -28.97 2.48
C GLY A 16 -5.62 -28.58 3.75
N ASP A 17 -6.89 -28.25 3.59
CA ASP A 17 -7.73 -27.75 4.66
C ASP A 17 -7.78 -28.72 5.85
N GLY A 18 -7.85 -28.16 7.06
CA GLY A 18 -7.84 -28.98 8.27
C GLY A 18 -8.29 -28.25 9.52
N ASN A 19 -8.37 -29.01 10.60
CA ASN A 19 -8.80 -28.54 11.90
C ASN A 19 -7.59 -28.21 12.78
N TRP A 20 -7.60 -27.03 13.42
CA TRP A 20 -6.58 -26.59 14.36
C TRP A 20 -6.30 -27.64 15.46
N SER A 21 -7.36 -28.26 15.98
CA SER A 21 -7.32 -29.23 17.08
C SER A 21 -6.90 -30.65 16.67
N ASP A 22 -6.56 -30.88 15.40
CA ASP A 22 -5.95 -32.14 14.98
C ASP A 22 -4.41 -32.02 15.02
N GLY A 23 -3.82 -32.59 16.08
CA GLY A 23 -2.37 -32.59 16.31
C GLY A 23 -1.56 -33.21 15.17
N ALA A 24 -2.16 -34.09 14.35
CA ALA A 24 -1.47 -34.69 13.20
C ALA A 24 -1.16 -33.67 12.10
N ASN A 25 -1.83 -32.52 12.08
CA ASN A 25 -1.57 -31.45 11.12
C ASN A 25 -0.34 -30.62 11.49
N TRP A 26 0.16 -30.71 12.72
CA TRP A 26 1.25 -29.88 13.22
C TRP A 26 2.57 -30.64 13.25
N SER A 27 3.69 -29.94 13.01
CA SER A 27 5.02 -30.54 12.95
C SER A 27 5.48 -31.21 14.25
N SER A 28 4.87 -30.84 15.39
CA SER A 28 5.07 -31.48 16.69
C SER A 28 4.32 -32.80 16.85
N GLY A 29 3.31 -33.07 16.01
CA GLY A 29 2.35 -34.16 16.20
C GLY A 29 1.34 -33.91 17.32
N SER A 30 1.28 -32.69 17.87
CA SER A 30 0.35 -32.27 18.91
C SER A 30 -0.28 -30.93 18.56
N VAL A 31 -1.46 -30.65 19.13
CA VAL A 31 -2.12 -29.34 18.99
C VAL A 31 -1.22 -28.26 19.61
N PRO A 32 -1.04 -27.10 18.95
CA PRO A 32 -0.39 -25.93 19.53
C PRO A 32 -0.92 -25.58 20.91
N ASP A 33 -0.03 -25.29 21.85
CA ASP A 33 -0.39 -24.62 23.10
C ASP A 33 -0.05 -23.13 23.06
N GLU A 34 -0.48 -22.40 24.09
CA GLU A 34 -0.34 -20.94 24.14
C GLU A 34 1.13 -20.47 24.10
N ASN A 35 2.09 -21.30 24.49
CA ASN A 35 3.48 -20.87 24.50
C ASN A 35 4.11 -20.99 23.12
N ASP A 36 3.57 -21.82 22.22
CA ASP A 36 4.19 -22.14 20.94
C ASP A 36 4.25 -20.95 19.96
N ASP A 37 5.31 -20.93 19.14
CA ASP A 37 5.39 -20.07 17.96
C ASP A 37 4.78 -20.79 16.76
N ILE A 38 3.69 -20.28 16.23
CA ILE A 38 2.81 -20.98 15.29
C ILE A 38 2.93 -20.36 13.91
N THR A 39 3.19 -21.19 12.89
CA THR A 39 3.15 -20.76 11.48
C THR A 39 2.18 -21.61 10.67
N ILE A 40 1.23 -20.95 10.00
CA ILE A 40 0.33 -21.54 9.00
C ILE A 40 0.84 -21.16 7.62
N ASP A 41 1.46 -22.13 6.93
CA ASP A 41 2.01 -22.01 5.59
C ASP A 41 1.64 -23.21 4.72
N CYS A 42 0.41 -23.19 4.21
CA CYS A 42 -0.14 -24.31 3.44
C CYS A 42 -0.88 -23.90 2.17
N GLY A 43 -1.20 -22.61 2.00
CA GLY A 43 -2.12 -22.19 0.93
C GLY A 43 -3.53 -22.78 1.10
N CYS A 44 -3.92 -23.06 2.35
CA CYS A 44 -5.13 -23.80 2.73
C CYS A 44 -5.88 -23.09 3.87
N THR A 45 -7.04 -23.63 4.26
CA THR A 45 -7.84 -23.14 5.39
C THR A 45 -7.64 -24.00 6.63
N VAL A 46 -7.24 -23.37 7.74
CA VAL A 46 -7.22 -23.98 9.06
C VAL A 46 -8.41 -23.45 9.85
N THR A 47 -9.32 -24.33 10.25
CA THR A 47 -10.52 -23.97 11.01
C THR A 47 -10.31 -24.24 12.50
N ALA A 48 -10.59 -23.24 13.34
CA ALA A 48 -10.57 -23.37 14.79
C ALA A 48 -11.80 -24.15 15.29
N THR A 49 -11.64 -24.89 16.38
CA THR A 49 -12.78 -25.53 17.10
C THR A 49 -12.87 -25.17 18.57
N SER A 50 -12.07 -24.19 18.99
CA SER A 50 -12.04 -23.59 20.31
C SER A 50 -11.40 -22.21 20.19
N ASP A 51 -11.50 -21.42 21.25
CA ASP A 51 -10.70 -20.20 21.40
C ASP A 51 -9.21 -20.51 21.21
N ILE A 52 -8.49 -19.57 20.58
CA ILE A 52 -7.06 -19.66 20.34
C ILE A 52 -6.36 -18.63 21.21
N ASN A 53 -5.48 -19.10 22.08
CA ASN A 53 -4.62 -18.27 22.92
C ASN A 53 -3.19 -18.27 22.36
N ILE A 54 -2.62 -17.09 22.14
CA ILE A 54 -1.27 -16.92 21.58
C ILE A 54 -0.41 -16.18 22.61
N GLY A 55 0.48 -16.88 23.28
CA GLY A 55 1.50 -16.31 24.16
C GLY A 55 2.83 -16.03 23.44
N GLY A 56 3.16 -16.84 22.43
CA GLY A 56 4.29 -16.61 21.53
C GLY A 56 3.89 -15.78 20.31
N SER A 57 4.15 -16.31 19.12
CA SER A 57 3.78 -15.70 17.86
C SER A 57 2.80 -16.54 17.04
N LEU A 58 1.94 -15.87 16.27
CA LEU A 58 1.11 -16.49 15.23
C LEU A 58 1.42 -15.83 13.88
N THR A 59 1.85 -16.62 12.90
CA THR A 59 2.04 -16.17 11.52
C THR A 59 1.11 -16.90 10.57
N VAL A 60 0.27 -16.15 9.86
CA VAL A 60 -0.55 -16.66 8.75
C VAL A 60 0.04 -16.13 7.44
N THR A 61 0.57 -17.03 6.62
CA THR A 61 1.24 -16.67 5.36
C THR A 61 0.25 -16.36 4.24
N SER A 62 0.74 -15.69 3.19
CA SER A 62 -0.08 -15.36 2.02
C SER A 62 -0.67 -16.61 1.36
N GLY A 63 -1.96 -16.56 1.04
CA GLY A 63 -2.72 -17.69 0.49
C GLY A 63 -3.21 -18.69 1.54
N SER A 64 -2.77 -18.60 2.79
CA SER A 64 -3.30 -19.40 3.91
C SER A 64 -4.40 -18.65 4.65
N THR A 65 -5.34 -19.39 5.23
CA THR A 65 -6.49 -18.85 5.99
C THR A 65 -6.57 -19.48 7.37
N LEU A 66 -6.81 -18.66 8.39
CA LEU A 66 -7.23 -19.07 9.73
C LEU A 66 -8.69 -18.62 9.95
N ASP A 67 -9.60 -19.56 10.06
CA ASP A 67 -11.05 -19.33 10.21
C ASP A 67 -11.50 -19.68 11.64
N LEU A 68 -12.08 -18.72 12.36
CA LEU A 68 -12.62 -18.91 13.71
C LEU A 68 -14.15 -19.13 13.74
N ASP A 69 -14.75 -19.34 12.56
CA ASP A 69 -16.13 -19.79 12.35
C ASP A 69 -17.22 -18.92 13.01
N ASN A 70 -16.89 -17.67 13.37
CA ASN A 70 -17.77 -16.74 14.09
C ASN A 70 -18.20 -17.27 15.47
N LEU A 71 -17.42 -18.20 16.02
CA LEU A 71 -17.70 -18.85 17.30
C LEU A 71 -16.59 -18.66 18.33
N TYR A 72 -15.38 -18.38 17.89
CA TYR A 72 -14.19 -18.43 18.74
C TYR A 72 -13.43 -17.12 18.78
N ASP A 73 -12.77 -16.92 19.93
CA ASP A 73 -11.93 -15.76 20.19
C ASP A 73 -10.48 -16.04 19.76
N LEU A 74 -9.78 -14.98 19.34
CA LEU A 74 -8.34 -14.98 19.15
C LEU A 74 -7.74 -14.05 20.21
N THR A 75 -7.00 -14.61 21.16
CA THR A 75 -6.51 -13.87 22.33
C THR A 75 -4.99 -13.96 22.40
N PRO A 76 -4.24 -12.89 22.14
CA PRO A 76 -2.86 -12.83 22.54
C PRO A 76 -2.80 -12.82 24.08
N SER A 77 -2.24 -13.86 24.69
CA SER A 77 -2.44 -14.24 26.09
C SER A 77 -1.22 -14.04 26.99
N GLN A 78 -0.13 -13.49 26.45
CA GLN A 78 1.07 -13.13 27.23
C GLN A 78 1.61 -11.78 26.74
N ASN A 79 2.50 -11.19 27.55
CA ASN A 79 3.19 -9.97 27.15
C ASN A 79 4.04 -10.21 25.90
N ASP A 80 4.13 -9.21 25.02
CA ASP A 80 4.85 -9.26 23.75
C ASP A 80 4.28 -10.26 22.71
N ALA A 81 3.11 -10.85 22.97
CA ALA A 81 2.47 -11.78 22.03
C ALA A 81 2.21 -11.09 20.69
N THR A 82 2.62 -11.76 19.60
CA THR A 82 2.64 -11.15 18.26
C THR A 82 1.81 -11.93 17.26
N ILE A 83 0.89 -11.26 16.56
CA ILE A 83 0.17 -11.82 15.41
C ILE A 83 0.66 -11.14 14.14
N THR A 84 1.09 -11.91 13.14
CA THR A 84 1.46 -11.42 11.81
C THR A 84 0.62 -12.09 10.74
N ASN A 85 -0.20 -11.31 10.04
CA ASN A 85 -1.11 -11.78 9.01
C ASN A 85 -0.70 -11.28 7.62
N TYR A 86 -0.24 -12.18 6.76
CA TYR A 86 -0.04 -11.95 5.32
C TYR A 86 -1.16 -12.57 4.45
N GLY A 87 -2.02 -13.40 5.05
CA GLY A 87 -3.08 -14.14 4.38
C GLY A 87 -4.45 -13.65 4.82
N THR A 88 -5.25 -14.58 5.36
CA THR A 88 -6.57 -14.28 5.87
C THR A 88 -6.75 -14.80 7.29
N ILE A 89 -7.13 -13.92 8.21
CA ILE A 89 -7.68 -14.30 9.53
C ILE A 89 -9.11 -13.78 9.53
N HIS A 90 -10.11 -14.64 9.62
CA HIS A 90 -11.50 -14.17 9.48
C HIS A 90 -12.45 -14.90 10.43
N ASN A 91 -13.64 -14.31 10.57
CA ASN A 91 -14.70 -14.82 11.44
C ASN A 91 -14.29 -14.93 12.92
N VAL A 92 -13.42 -14.03 13.38
CA VAL A 92 -13.04 -13.96 14.80
C VAL A 92 -14.18 -13.31 15.59
N VAL A 93 -14.59 -13.88 16.72
CA VAL A 93 -15.60 -13.25 17.59
C VAL A 93 -14.99 -12.06 18.33
N ASP A 94 -13.93 -12.29 19.07
CA ASP A 94 -13.24 -11.26 19.82
C ASP A 94 -11.73 -11.40 19.60
N LEU A 95 -11.12 -10.38 18.98
CA LEU A 95 -9.68 -10.19 19.03
C LEU A 95 -9.39 -9.30 20.24
N LYS A 96 -9.07 -9.97 21.35
CA LYS A 96 -8.92 -9.31 22.66
C LYS A 96 -7.58 -9.52 23.31
N SER A 97 -7.16 -8.48 24.02
CA SER A 97 -6.09 -8.55 25.01
C SER A 97 -6.59 -8.84 26.42
N ASN A 98 -5.79 -9.54 27.22
CA ASN A 98 -5.82 -9.39 28.69
C ASN A 98 -4.44 -9.05 29.27
N HIS A 99 -3.47 -8.65 28.43
CA HIS A 99 -2.06 -8.50 28.77
C HIS A 99 -1.44 -7.27 28.09
N ASP A 100 -0.29 -6.86 28.61
CA ASP A 100 0.39 -5.67 28.11
C ASP A 100 1.23 -6.01 26.86
N ASP A 101 1.44 -5.02 25.98
CA ASP A 101 2.39 -5.08 24.86
C ASP A 101 2.04 -6.07 23.73
N ILE A 102 0.76 -6.19 23.37
CA ILE A 102 0.35 -7.00 22.21
C ILE A 102 0.71 -6.29 20.92
N VAL A 103 1.23 -7.04 19.94
CA VAL A 103 1.51 -6.50 18.61
C VAL A 103 0.80 -7.28 17.52
N VAL A 104 -0.10 -6.61 16.79
CA VAL A 104 -0.74 -7.18 15.59
C VAL A 104 -0.21 -6.47 14.36
N HIS A 105 0.29 -7.24 13.39
CA HIS A 105 0.73 -6.79 12.08
C HIS A 105 -0.17 -7.39 11.00
N ASN A 106 -0.97 -6.56 10.35
CA ASN A 106 -1.86 -6.97 9.28
C ASN A 106 -1.39 -6.43 7.92
N TYR A 107 -1.08 -7.34 7.01
CA TYR A 107 -0.79 -7.08 5.59
C TYR A 107 -1.86 -7.69 4.67
N GLY A 108 -2.71 -8.58 5.20
CA GLY A 108 -3.76 -9.28 4.48
C GLY A 108 -5.16 -8.88 4.93
N PHE A 109 -6.09 -9.83 4.96
CA PHE A 109 -7.47 -9.60 5.42
C PHE A 109 -7.65 -10.09 6.86
N LEU A 110 -8.15 -9.23 7.74
CA LEU A 110 -8.51 -9.54 9.12
C LEU A 110 -9.99 -9.18 9.36
N SER A 111 -10.85 -10.14 9.64
CA SER A 111 -12.26 -9.89 9.98
C SER A 111 -12.57 -10.37 11.39
N VAL A 112 -13.06 -9.44 12.21
CA VAL A 112 -13.41 -9.65 13.62
C VAL A 112 -14.79 -9.07 13.91
N GLN A 113 -15.54 -9.65 14.84
CA GLN A 113 -16.75 -9.00 15.34
C GLN A 113 -16.37 -7.89 16.32
N LYS A 114 -15.48 -8.21 17.26
CA LYS A 114 -15.01 -7.26 18.26
C LYS A 114 -13.50 -7.15 18.24
N LEU A 115 -13.04 -5.91 18.32
CA LEU A 115 -11.64 -5.56 18.52
C LEU A 115 -11.55 -4.83 19.85
N GLU A 116 -11.08 -5.53 20.89
CA GLU A 116 -11.14 -5.04 22.26
C GLU A 116 -9.78 -5.07 22.94
N ASP A 117 -9.42 -3.98 23.59
CA ASP A 117 -8.39 -3.98 24.61
C ASP A 117 -9.08 -3.84 25.98
N LYS A 118 -8.80 -4.77 26.90
CA LYS A 118 -9.41 -4.77 28.24
C LYS A 118 -8.51 -4.16 29.30
N HIS A 119 -7.30 -3.76 28.95
CA HIS A 119 -6.38 -3.15 29.88
C HIS A 119 -6.27 -1.64 29.65
N ASP A 120 -6.32 -0.88 30.74
CA ASP A 120 -6.37 0.59 30.73
C ASP A 120 -4.96 1.22 30.57
N ASP A 121 -3.95 0.44 30.13
CA ASP A 121 -2.53 0.85 30.14
C ASP A 121 -1.92 1.15 28.75
N HIS A 122 -2.74 1.11 27.71
CA HIS A 122 -2.44 1.65 26.37
C HIS A 122 -1.32 0.91 25.64
N SER A 123 -1.13 -0.37 25.94
CA SER A 123 0.03 -1.14 25.52
C SER A 123 -0.18 -1.96 24.23
N ALA A 124 -1.42 -2.17 23.79
CA ALA A 124 -1.67 -2.88 22.54
C ALA A 124 -1.34 -2.02 21.30
N ILE A 125 -0.64 -2.61 20.33
CA ILE A 125 -0.23 -1.98 19.07
C ILE A 125 -0.81 -2.76 17.89
N TYR A 126 -1.69 -2.13 17.13
CA TYR A 126 -2.26 -2.69 15.91
C TYR A 126 -1.71 -1.94 14.71
N ASN A 127 -1.07 -2.65 13.79
CA ASN A 127 -0.51 -2.10 12.57
C ASN A 127 -1.24 -2.70 11.38
N ASN A 128 -2.05 -1.90 10.70
CA ASN A 128 -2.64 -2.26 9.41
C ASN A 128 -1.82 -1.62 8.30
N TYR A 129 -1.04 -2.40 7.57
CA TYR A 129 -0.13 -1.89 6.55
C TYR A 129 -0.85 -1.62 5.22
N THR A 130 -0.18 -0.94 4.30
CA THR A 130 -0.71 -0.71 2.94
C THR A 130 -1.10 -2.01 2.26
N GLY A 131 -2.35 -2.10 1.81
CA GLY A 131 -2.92 -3.30 1.19
C GLY A 131 -3.57 -4.26 2.19
N GLY A 132 -3.36 -4.06 3.50
CA GLY A 132 -4.11 -4.73 4.54
C GLY A 132 -5.52 -4.16 4.68
N GLU A 133 -6.46 -5.06 4.99
CA GLU A 133 -7.86 -4.73 5.26
C GLU A 133 -8.26 -5.34 6.61
N ILE A 134 -8.86 -4.52 7.47
CA ILE A 134 -9.43 -4.94 8.74
C ILE A 134 -10.93 -4.64 8.70
N GLU A 135 -11.76 -5.64 8.95
CA GLU A 135 -13.20 -5.52 9.07
C GLU A 135 -13.62 -5.75 10.52
N VAL A 136 -14.33 -4.80 11.10
CA VAL A 136 -14.90 -4.89 12.44
C VAL A 136 -16.41 -4.67 12.38
N THR A 137 -17.19 -5.70 12.71
CA THR A 137 -18.64 -5.68 12.46
C THR A 137 -19.49 -5.31 13.69
N VAL A 138 -19.02 -5.55 14.91
CA VAL A 138 -19.79 -5.31 16.14
C VAL A 138 -19.24 -4.14 16.94
N LYS A 139 -17.96 -4.18 17.32
CA LYS A 139 -17.42 -3.23 18.30
C LYS A 139 -15.91 -3.02 18.17
N ILE A 140 -15.48 -1.76 18.22
CA ILE A 140 -14.10 -1.38 18.54
C ILE A 140 -14.12 -0.72 19.93
N HIS A 141 -13.31 -1.23 20.85
CA HIS A 141 -13.06 -0.57 22.13
C HIS A 141 -11.58 -0.69 22.45
N PHE A 142 -10.88 0.42 22.24
CA PHE A 142 -9.43 0.38 22.15
C PHE A 142 -8.79 1.45 23.03
N HIS A 143 -7.67 1.09 23.65
CA HIS A 143 -6.91 1.91 24.58
C HIS A 143 -5.46 2.17 24.11
N GLY A 144 -4.91 1.32 23.24
CA GLY A 144 -3.51 1.42 22.80
C GLY A 144 -3.26 2.27 21.54
N THR A 145 -2.29 1.85 20.74
CA THR A 145 -1.92 2.47 19.46
C THR A 145 -2.47 1.69 18.27
N PHE A 146 -3.13 2.37 17.33
CA PHE A 146 -3.58 1.80 16.07
C PHE A 146 -2.97 2.60 14.90
N ASN A 147 -2.08 1.97 14.16
CA ASN A 147 -1.43 2.54 12.98
C ASN A 147 -2.10 1.98 11.72
N ASN A 148 -2.93 2.77 11.06
CA ASN A 148 -3.67 2.38 9.87
C ASN A 148 -3.09 3.03 8.59
N LEU A 149 -2.41 2.25 7.77
CA LEU A 149 -1.97 2.60 6.41
C LEU A 149 -2.78 1.87 5.32
N GLY A 150 -3.68 0.97 5.71
CA GLY A 150 -4.56 0.19 4.84
C GLY A 150 -6.02 0.65 4.92
N LEU A 151 -6.95 -0.30 4.79
CA LEU A 151 -8.38 -0.07 5.00
C LEU A 151 -8.83 -0.64 6.34
N LEU A 152 -9.51 0.17 7.15
CA LEU A 152 -10.25 -0.27 8.34
C LEU A 152 -11.74 -0.03 8.09
N ASN A 153 -12.48 -1.09 7.81
CA ASN A 153 -13.93 -1.05 7.76
C ASN A 153 -14.49 -1.30 9.17
N ALA A 154 -14.91 -0.22 9.82
CA ALA A 154 -15.45 -0.18 11.17
C ALA A 154 -16.88 0.39 11.17
N ASP A 155 -17.71 -0.04 10.22
CA ASP A 155 -19.16 0.18 10.26
C ASP A 155 -19.83 -0.73 11.30
N THR A 156 -19.45 -0.51 12.56
CA THR A 156 -19.81 -1.36 13.69
C THR A 156 -21.28 -1.21 14.08
N SER A 157 -21.94 -2.32 14.42
CA SER A 157 -23.34 -2.28 14.86
C SER A 157 -23.57 -1.73 16.29
N ASP A 158 -22.54 -1.71 17.14
CA ASP A 158 -22.63 -1.23 18.54
C ASP A 158 -21.83 0.08 18.72
N LYS A 159 -20.50 -0.02 18.85
CA LYS A 159 -19.67 1.15 19.13
C LYS A 159 -18.28 1.07 18.49
N PHE A 160 -17.84 2.20 17.96
CA PHE A 160 -16.44 2.51 17.72
C PHE A 160 -16.02 3.49 18.82
N ASP A 161 -15.22 3.01 19.77
CA ASP A 161 -14.95 3.71 21.03
C ASP A 161 -13.45 3.78 21.31
N LEU A 162 -12.90 5.00 21.28
CA LEU A 162 -11.49 5.30 21.53
C LEU A 162 -11.33 5.89 22.93
N HIS A 163 -10.68 5.13 23.82
CA HIS A 163 -10.46 5.46 25.24
C HIS A 163 -8.99 5.78 25.44
N GLY A 164 -8.59 7.05 25.38
CA GLY A 164 -7.17 7.40 25.53
C GLY A 164 -6.22 6.85 24.45
N ALA A 165 -6.77 6.19 23.43
CA ALA A 165 -6.03 5.54 22.35
C ALA A 165 -5.42 6.53 21.36
N THR A 166 -4.34 6.10 20.70
CA THR A 166 -3.69 6.83 19.62
C THR A 166 -3.95 6.14 18.29
N PHE A 167 -4.70 6.79 17.40
CA PHE A 167 -4.93 6.35 16.03
C PHE A 167 -4.12 7.21 15.07
N THR A 168 -3.30 6.58 14.25
CA THR A 168 -2.47 7.29 13.27
C THR A 168 -2.50 6.59 11.92
N GLY A 169 -2.07 7.31 10.89
CA GLY A 169 -1.69 6.72 9.61
C GLY A 169 -2.61 7.10 8.46
N GLY A 170 -2.00 7.32 7.30
CA GLY A 170 -2.65 7.79 6.06
C GLY A 170 -3.63 6.84 5.38
N GLY A 171 -4.10 5.80 6.07
CA GLY A 171 -5.09 4.84 5.58
C GLY A 171 -6.53 5.35 5.64
N GLU A 172 -7.45 4.53 5.13
CA GLU A 172 -8.89 4.83 5.12
C GLU A 172 -9.61 4.09 6.25
N ILE A 173 -10.48 4.80 6.96
CA ILE A 173 -11.43 4.26 7.92
C ILE A 173 -12.84 4.48 7.37
N ILE A 174 -13.61 3.40 7.27
CA ILE A 174 -15.05 3.46 7.01
C ILE A 174 -15.75 3.33 8.36
N ALA A 175 -16.46 4.35 8.82
CA ALA A 175 -17.21 4.31 10.07
C ALA A 175 -18.34 5.35 10.06
N ASN A 176 -19.49 5.00 10.63
CA ASN A 176 -20.65 5.91 10.68
C ASN A 176 -20.71 6.72 11.99
N ASN A 177 -20.38 6.10 13.13
CA ASN A 177 -20.43 6.73 14.45
C ASN A 177 -19.17 6.43 15.23
N ILE A 178 -18.46 7.47 15.66
CA ILE A 178 -17.22 7.33 16.43
C ILE A 178 -17.38 8.08 17.74
N LYS A 179 -17.03 7.41 18.83
CA LYS A 179 -16.92 7.98 20.16
C LYS A 179 -15.45 8.06 20.54
N ILE A 180 -15.03 9.24 20.97
CA ILE A 180 -13.66 9.48 21.42
C ILE A 180 -13.70 10.20 22.75
N HIS A 181 -12.97 9.71 23.74
CA HIS A 181 -12.83 10.36 25.03
C HIS A 181 -11.53 10.01 25.73
N LYS A 182 -11.12 10.88 26.66
CA LYS A 182 -9.99 10.65 27.54
C LYS A 182 -10.22 9.48 28.50
N GLU A 183 -9.14 8.87 28.94
CA GLU A 183 -9.13 7.93 30.03
C GLU A 183 -8.18 8.41 31.12
N GLY A 184 -8.73 8.77 32.29
CA GLY A 184 -7.93 9.37 33.36
C GLY A 184 -7.18 10.62 32.89
N THR A 185 -5.84 10.52 32.81
CA THR A 185 -4.94 11.57 32.31
C THR A 185 -4.50 11.37 30.86
N SER A 186 -4.84 10.25 30.25
CA SER A 186 -4.41 9.89 28.89
C SER A 186 -5.43 10.38 27.88
N TYR A 187 -4.93 11.08 26.87
CA TYR A 187 -5.71 11.74 25.83
C TYR A 187 -5.84 10.79 24.65
N ALA A 188 -7.04 10.68 24.08
CA ALA A 188 -7.18 10.04 22.79
C ALA A 188 -6.63 10.98 21.71
N ARG A 189 -5.94 10.41 20.71
CA ARG A 189 -5.30 11.14 19.61
C ARG A 189 -5.66 10.51 18.28
N VAL A 190 -5.95 11.35 17.29
CA VAL A 190 -6.19 10.92 15.91
C VAL A 190 -5.38 11.81 14.97
N GLU A 191 -4.46 11.21 14.21
CA GLU A 191 -3.49 11.91 13.37
C GLU A 191 -3.44 11.28 11.96
N ASP A 192 -3.35 12.09 10.91
CA ASP A 192 -3.20 11.64 9.51
C ASP A 192 -4.29 10.68 8.95
N MET A 193 -5.52 10.71 9.45
CA MET A 193 -6.56 9.72 9.11
C MET A 193 -7.58 10.20 8.06
N LYS A 194 -8.09 9.30 7.21
CA LYS A 194 -9.27 9.55 6.37
C LYS A 194 -10.49 8.77 6.89
N PHE A 195 -11.57 9.46 7.25
CA PHE A 195 -12.85 8.87 7.65
C PHE A 195 -13.91 9.01 6.55
N THR A 196 -14.58 7.91 6.25
CA THR A 196 -15.66 7.82 5.24
C THR A 196 -16.84 7.01 5.75
N THR A 197 -17.98 7.10 5.07
CA THR A 197 -19.16 6.25 5.30
C THR A 197 -19.16 5.03 4.39
N SER A 198 -19.93 3.99 4.76
CA SER A 198 -19.96 2.72 4.01
C SER A 198 -20.46 2.82 2.57
N ASN A 199 -21.10 3.93 2.18
CA ASN A 199 -21.50 4.18 0.79
C ASN A 199 -20.60 5.17 0.04
N GLY A 200 -19.41 5.50 0.58
CA GLY A 200 -18.41 6.30 -0.13
C GLY A 200 -18.69 7.81 -0.17
N CYS A 201 -19.38 8.35 0.84
CA CYS A 201 -19.66 9.77 1.01
C CYS A 201 -20.59 10.36 -0.07
N ASN A 202 -21.82 9.85 -0.16
CA ASN A 202 -22.88 10.48 -0.97
C ASN A 202 -23.48 11.71 -0.26
N ASP A 203 -24.09 12.63 -1.02
CA ASP A 203 -24.77 13.81 -0.49
C ASP A 203 -25.75 13.46 0.64
N GLY A 204 -25.47 13.96 1.86
CA GLY A 204 -26.33 13.83 3.05
C GLY A 204 -25.94 12.73 4.04
N GLU A 205 -24.93 11.90 3.74
CA GLU A 205 -24.33 11.01 4.74
C GLU A 205 -23.25 11.75 5.53
N THR A 206 -23.17 11.46 6.84
CA THR A 206 -22.33 12.22 7.76
C THR A 206 -21.60 11.29 8.72
N VAL A 207 -20.28 11.42 8.85
CA VAL A 207 -19.54 10.81 9.97
C VAL A 207 -19.79 11.66 11.22
N THR A 208 -20.39 11.08 12.25
CA THR A 208 -20.69 11.80 13.50
C THR A 208 -19.67 11.46 14.58
N PHE A 209 -19.00 12.49 15.09
CA PHE A 209 -18.18 12.40 16.30
C PHE A 209 -19.01 12.82 17.50
N ASN A 210 -19.38 11.87 18.35
CA ASN A 210 -20.10 12.15 19.60
C ASN A 210 -19.11 12.55 20.69
N LEU A 211 -18.64 13.80 20.61
CA LEU A 211 -17.82 14.41 21.64
C LEU A 211 -18.70 14.79 22.83
N LEU A 212 -18.23 14.50 24.05
CA LEU A 212 -19.01 14.78 25.26
C LEU A 212 -19.12 16.29 25.56
N GLU A 213 -18.31 17.15 24.93
CA GLU A 213 -18.43 18.61 24.91
C GLU A 213 -17.66 19.18 23.69
N TYR A 214 -18.28 20.09 22.92
CA TYR A 214 -17.70 20.67 21.70
C TYR A 214 -16.49 21.59 21.97
N ASP A 215 -16.32 22.06 23.21
CA ASP A 215 -15.21 22.93 23.64
C ASP A 215 -13.84 22.21 23.70
N ASP A 216 -13.82 20.88 23.54
CA ASP A 216 -12.60 20.03 23.59
C ASP A 216 -11.86 19.92 22.25
N VAL A 217 -12.40 20.45 21.14
CA VAL A 217 -11.68 20.55 19.86
C VAL A 217 -10.99 21.92 19.80
N LYS A 218 -9.91 22.06 20.57
CA LYS A 218 -8.99 23.19 20.39
C LYS A 218 -7.78 22.73 19.61
N SER A 219 -7.48 23.45 18.52
CA SER A 219 -6.16 23.49 17.91
C SER A 219 -5.11 23.51 19.02
N ALA A 220 -4.13 22.63 18.92
CA ALA A 220 -3.11 22.36 19.93
C ALA A 220 -2.36 23.63 20.34
N ASP A 221 -2.91 24.40 21.28
CA ASP A 221 -2.17 25.45 21.97
C ASP A 221 -2.83 25.75 23.32
N ASN A 222 -2.21 25.20 24.36
CA ASN A 222 -2.51 25.35 25.80
C ASN A 222 -3.58 24.39 26.34
N GLY A 223 -3.09 23.19 26.66
CA GLY A 223 -3.85 22.11 27.25
C GLY A 223 -4.67 22.50 28.48
N THR A 224 -5.95 22.16 28.39
CA THR A 224 -6.78 21.77 29.55
C THR A 224 -7.77 20.66 29.22
N ASP A 225 -7.99 20.30 27.95
CA ASP A 225 -9.14 19.49 27.54
C ASP A 225 -8.77 18.27 26.68
N GLY A 226 -9.57 17.20 26.84
CA GLY A 226 -9.17 15.77 26.85
C GLY A 226 -8.89 15.07 25.52
N PHE A 227 -8.70 15.79 24.43
CA PHE A 227 -8.68 15.19 23.10
C PHE A 227 -7.93 16.07 22.07
N SER A 228 -7.26 15.47 21.09
CA SER A 228 -6.51 16.19 20.04
C SER A 228 -6.77 15.58 18.67
N PHE A 229 -7.28 16.39 17.74
CA PHE A 229 -7.22 16.12 16.30
C PHE A 229 -6.06 16.92 15.72
N ASP A 230 -5.24 16.28 14.90
CA ASP A 230 -4.44 17.01 13.93
C ASP A 230 -5.36 17.44 12.77
N GLN A 231 -5.91 18.66 12.87
CA GLN A 231 -6.90 19.16 11.91
C GLN A 231 -6.33 19.31 10.49
N ASP A 232 -5.00 19.38 10.36
CA ASP A 232 -4.36 19.57 9.06
C ASP A 232 -4.32 18.26 8.25
N ASN A 233 -4.42 17.10 8.89
CA ASN A 233 -4.25 15.82 8.20
C ASN A 233 -5.41 14.81 8.41
N VAL A 234 -6.47 15.19 9.13
CA VAL A 234 -7.66 14.35 9.32
C VAL A 234 -8.79 14.77 8.36
N PHE A 235 -9.08 13.95 7.35
CA PHE A 235 -10.20 14.17 6.43
C PHE A 235 -11.46 13.46 6.94
N ILE A 236 -12.57 14.20 7.07
CA ILE A 236 -13.87 13.65 7.49
C ILE A 236 -14.91 14.02 6.43
N CYS A 237 -15.61 13.03 5.85
CA CYS A 237 -16.67 13.33 4.90
C CYS A 237 -18.03 13.62 5.56
N GLY A 238 -18.74 14.61 4.99
CA GLY A 238 -20.14 14.86 5.27
C GLY A 238 -20.45 15.46 6.63
N THR A 239 -19.57 16.21 7.26
CA THR A 239 -19.93 16.87 8.52
C THR A 239 -21.04 17.90 8.29
N ASN A 240 -22.09 17.89 9.11
CA ASN A 240 -22.93 19.08 9.30
C ASN A 240 -22.15 20.06 10.18
N ALA A 241 -21.05 20.61 9.66
CA ALA A 241 -20.27 21.61 10.37
C ALA A 241 -21.07 22.92 10.41
N VAL A 242 -21.44 23.36 11.61
CA VAL A 242 -21.80 24.76 11.84
C VAL A 242 -20.51 25.57 11.76
N GLY A 243 -20.23 26.10 10.57
CA GLY A 243 -19.33 27.23 10.33
C GLY A 243 -17.94 27.14 10.95
N VAL A 244 -17.07 26.33 10.37
CA VAL A 244 -15.62 26.56 10.43
C VAL A 244 -15.15 26.51 8.97
N ASP A 245 -14.84 27.68 8.41
CA ASP A 245 -14.21 27.77 7.09
C ASP A 245 -12.82 27.12 7.23
N LEU A 246 -12.59 26.02 6.52
CA LEU A 246 -11.34 25.28 6.51
C LEU A 246 -10.31 26.00 5.61
N PRO A 247 -9.01 25.99 5.97
CA PRO A 247 -7.96 26.53 5.11
C PRO A 247 -7.87 25.70 3.81
N VAL A 248 -8.04 26.37 2.68
CA VAL A 248 -8.00 25.83 1.30
C VAL A 248 -8.75 24.52 1.08
N GLU A 249 -9.96 24.60 0.51
CA GLU A 249 -10.69 23.40 0.08
C GLU A 249 -10.15 22.89 -1.26
N LEU A 250 -9.33 21.83 -1.24
CA LEU A 250 -8.83 21.20 -2.46
C LEU A 250 -9.90 20.29 -3.09
N VAL A 251 -10.27 20.56 -4.35
CA VAL A 251 -11.24 19.73 -5.09
C VAL A 251 -10.59 18.43 -5.56
N PHE A 252 -9.39 18.52 -6.14
CA PHE A 252 -8.62 17.34 -6.54
C PHE A 252 -7.13 17.65 -6.68
N PHE A 253 -6.29 16.63 -6.54
CA PHE A 253 -4.90 16.63 -6.96
C PHE A 253 -4.61 15.38 -7.79
N LYS A 254 -4.12 15.58 -9.01
CA LYS A 254 -3.91 14.51 -9.99
C LYS A 254 -2.57 14.69 -10.71
N GLY A 255 -2.11 13.62 -11.32
CA GLY A 255 -0.89 13.56 -12.09
C GLY A 255 -1.11 12.79 -13.38
N LYS A 256 -0.40 13.18 -14.44
CA LYS A 256 -0.36 12.43 -15.70
C LYS A 256 1.03 12.47 -16.30
N ILE A 257 1.35 11.46 -17.11
CA ILE A 257 2.57 11.41 -17.91
C ILE A 257 2.23 11.89 -19.32
N SER A 258 2.97 12.87 -19.84
CA SER A 258 2.80 13.40 -21.21
C SER A 258 4.17 13.73 -21.79
N ASP A 259 4.49 13.25 -22.99
CA ASP A 259 5.76 13.51 -23.68
C ASP A 259 7.02 13.24 -22.83
N SER A 260 7.01 12.14 -22.05
CA SER A 260 8.07 11.78 -21.10
C SER A 260 8.28 12.77 -19.94
N LYS A 261 7.31 13.65 -19.71
CA LYS A 261 7.24 14.59 -18.58
C LYS A 261 6.13 14.16 -17.63
N ASN A 262 6.27 14.53 -16.36
CA ASN A 262 5.18 14.39 -15.41
C ASN A 262 4.51 15.75 -15.26
N ILE A 263 3.18 15.76 -15.33
CA ILE A 263 2.36 16.95 -15.14
C ILE A 263 1.47 16.69 -13.95
N LEU A 264 1.68 17.47 -12.90
CA LEU A 264 0.80 17.54 -11.75
C LEU A 264 -0.18 18.69 -11.95
N TYR A 265 -1.44 18.48 -11.58
CA TYR A 265 -2.47 19.49 -11.70
C TYR A 265 -3.51 19.32 -10.60
N TRP A 266 -3.99 20.43 -10.08
CA TRP A 266 -4.95 20.47 -8.98
C TRP A 266 -5.89 21.66 -9.13
N GLU A 267 -6.99 21.58 -8.39
CA GLU A 267 -7.99 22.63 -8.31
C GLU A 267 -8.36 22.86 -6.85
N THR A 268 -8.44 24.13 -6.46
CA THR A 268 -9.01 24.58 -5.18
C THR A 268 -10.42 25.11 -5.42
N ALA A 269 -11.35 24.90 -4.50
CA ALA A 269 -12.68 25.50 -4.49
C ALA A 269 -12.65 26.89 -3.85
N SER A 270 -11.85 27.02 -2.80
CA SER A 270 -11.59 28.24 -2.04
C SER A 270 -10.14 28.23 -1.54
N GLU A 271 -9.62 29.40 -1.22
CA GLU A 271 -8.33 29.57 -0.57
C GLU A 271 -8.45 30.62 0.52
N GLU A 272 -7.84 30.36 1.66
CA GLU A 272 -7.71 31.31 2.75
C GLU A 272 -6.27 31.24 3.25
N ASN A 273 -5.66 32.41 3.47
CA ASN A 273 -4.28 32.55 3.95
C ASN A 273 -3.18 31.81 3.15
N ASN A 274 -3.48 31.31 1.96
CA ASN A 274 -2.60 30.44 1.19
C ASN A 274 -1.42 31.21 0.56
N SER A 275 -0.22 30.98 1.09
CA SER A 275 1.03 31.55 0.56
C SER A 275 1.44 30.83 -0.73
N HIS A 276 1.63 29.51 -0.67
CA HIS A 276 2.06 28.72 -1.81
C HIS A 276 1.80 27.22 -1.62
N PHE A 277 1.81 26.48 -2.72
CA PHE A 277 1.92 25.03 -2.75
C PHE A 277 3.36 24.64 -3.00
N SER A 278 3.97 23.92 -2.07
CA SER A 278 5.23 23.20 -2.27
C SER A 278 4.95 21.80 -2.83
N ILE A 279 5.64 21.44 -3.91
CA ILE A 279 5.49 20.16 -4.59
C ILE A 279 6.62 19.26 -4.11
N GLU A 280 6.25 18.11 -3.54
CA GLU A 280 7.22 17.16 -3.02
C GLU A 280 7.18 15.83 -3.79
N GLN A 281 8.35 15.20 -3.91
CA GLN A 281 8.57 13.95 -4.63
C GLN A 281 9.22 12.91 -3.72
N SER A 282 8.79 11.65 -3.85
CA SER A 282 9.36 10.50 -3.14
C SER A 282 9.43 9.24 -4.02
N THR A 283 10.45 8.42 -3.81
CA THR A 283 10.61 7.09 -4.43
C THR A 283 10.18 5.95 -3.50
N ASP A 284 9.94 6.22 -2.22
CA ASP A 284 9.68 5.21 -1.18
C ASP A 284 8.45 5.55 -0.29
N LYS A 285 7.81 6.71 -0.51
CA LYS A 285 6.75 7.34 0.30
C LYS A 285 7.15 7.74 1.72
N LEU A 286 8.41 7.54 2.10
CA LEU A 286 8.94 7.84 3.43
C LEU A 286 9.80 9.11 3.41
N SER A 287 10.67 9.22 2.41
CA SER A 287 11.59 10.33 2.22
C SER A 287 11.06 11.25 1.12
N TRP A 288 10.72 12.50 1.49
CA TRP A 288 10.14 13.50 0.58
C TRP A 288 11.12 14.64 0.33
N ASN A 289 11.27 15.02 -0.94
CA ASN A 289 12.09 16.16 -1.36
C ASN A 289 11.21 17.19 -2.06
N THR A 290 11.31 18.46 -1.67
CA THR A 290 10.69 19.56 -2.40
C THR A 290 11.36 19.73 -3.77
N ILE A 291 10.55 19.71 -4.83
CA ILE A 291 11.00 19.84 -6.22
C ILE A 291 10.55 21.15 -6.88
N GLY A 292 9.67 21.92 -6.22
CA GLY A 292 9.27 23.25 -6.68
C GLY A 292 8.12 23.81 -5.87
N GLU A 293 7.76 25.05 -6.17
CA GLU A 293 6.68 25.78 -5.50
C GLU A 293 5.81 26.50 -6.54
N VAL A 294 4.52 26.63 -6.24
CA VAL A 294 3.55 27.41 -7.02
C VAL A 294 2.81 28.33 -6.05
N ASN A 295 2.91 29.64 -6.28
CA ASN A 295 2.24 30.63 -5.42
C ASN A 295 0.72 30.38 -5.39
N GLY A 296 0.16 30.46 -4.19
CA GLY A 296 -1.28 30.48 -3.98
C GLY A 296 -1.87 31.84 -4.33
N SER A 297 -3.20 31.95 -4.26
CA SER A 297 -3.91 33.20 -4.48
C SER A 297 -4.00 34.09 -3.24
N GLY A 298 -3.48 33.64 -2.10
CA GLY A 298 -3.64 34.28 -0.80
C GLY A 298 -5.04 34.07 -0.24
N ASN A 299 -6.06 34.62 -0.89
CA ASN A 299 -7.46 34.40 -0.52
C ASN A 299 -8.34 34.34 -1.77
N SER A 300 -9.16 33.30 -1.90
CA SER A 300 -10.11 33.10 -2.99
C SER A 300 -11.39 32.43 -2.51
N LYS A 301 -12.52 32.83 -3.08
CA LYS A 301 -13.82 32.13 -2.93
C LYS A 301 -14.30 31.52 -4.25
N SER A 302 -13.43 31.52 -5.25
CA SER A 302 -13.68 30.97 -6.58
C SER A 302 -12.69 29.85 -6.86
N THR A 303 -13.10 28.91 -7.70
CA THR A 303 -12.26 27.80 -8.12
C THR A 303 -11.00 28.29 -8.83
N ILE A 304 -9.84 27.75 -8.48
CA ILE A 304 -8.56 28.06 -9.15
C ILE A 304 -7.86 26.76 -9.56
N GLU A 305 -7.50 26.69 -10.84
CA GLU A 305 -6.72 25.58 -11.39
C GLU A 305 -5.23 25.91 -11.39
N TYR A 306 -4.43 24.92 -11.00
CA TYR A 306 -2.98 25.00 -10.95
C TYR A 306 -2.34 23.82 -11.69
N SER A 307 -1.08 24.01 -12.10
CA SER A 307 -0.28 22.93 -12.68
C SER A 307 1.20 23.11 -12.40
N PHE A 308 1.90 21.98 -12.33
CA PHE A 308 3.35 21.91 -12.18
C PHE A 308 3.93 20.85 -13.11
N ASN A 309 4.90 21.25 -13.93
CA ASN A 309 5.54 20.39 -14.93
C ASN A 309 6.91 19.92 -14.44
N ILE A 310 7.15 18.62 -14.53
CA ILE A 310 8.43 17.97 -14.26
C ILE A 310 8.99 17.47 -15.59
N ASP A 311 9.99 18.18 -16.11
CA ASP A 311 10.57 17.91 -17.42
C ASP A 311 11.45 16.65 -17.45
N GLU A 312 12.11 16.32 -16.33
CA GLU A 312 13.02 15.17 -16.21
C GLU A 312 12.63 14.28 -15.03
N PRO A 313 11.50 13.55 -15.11
CA PRO A 313 11.02 12.77 -13.99
C PRO A 313 11.92 11.56 -13.72
N LEU A 314 12.08 11.21 -12.44
CA LEU A 314 12.82 10.01 -12.01
C LEU A 314 12.19 8.73 -12.59
N GLN A 315 13.00 7.69 -12.78
CA GLN A 315 12.52 6.40 -13.30
C GLN A 315 11.90 5.53 -12.20
N GLY A 316 10.94 4.69 -12.58
CA GLY A 316 10.23 3.80 -11.66
C GLY A 316 8.92 4.41 -11.17
N VAL A 317 8.36 3.84 -10.11
CA VAL A 317 7.17 4.42 -9.47
C VAL A 317 7.62 5.61 -8.64
N ILE A 318 7.11 6.78 -9.00
CA ILE A 318 7.40 8.02 -8.29
C ILE A 318 6.12 8.56 -7.68
N HIS A 319 6.20 8.97 -6.43
CA HIS A 319 5.10 9.54 -5.67
C HIS A 319 5.27 11.05 -5.56
N TYR A 320 4.17 11.78 -5.70
CA TYR A 320 4.12 13.23 -5.58
C TYR A 320 3.04 13.62 -4.59
N ARG A 321 3.30 14.64 -3.76
CA ARG A 321 2.29 15.27 -2.91
C ARG A 321 2.40 16.79 -2.99
N LEU A 322 1.31 17.48 -2.70
CA LEU A 322 1.33 18.91 -2.44
C LEU A 322 1.50 19.12 -0.95
N LYS A 323 2.18 20.19 -0.60
CA LYS A 323 2.23 20.80 0.72
C LYS A 323 1.73 22.23 0.55
N GLN A 324 0.48 22.50 0.89
CA GLN A 324 -0.05 23.85 0.90
C GLN A 324 0.46 24.55 2.15
N VAL A 325 1.00 25.76 2.02
CA VAL A 325 1.64 26.53 3.09
C VAL A 325 0.96 27.87 3.21
N ASP A 326 0.62 28.26 4.43
CA ASP A 326 0.00 29.54 4.77
C ASP A 326 1.05 30.66 4.99
N PHE A 327 0.60 31.91 5.09
CA PHE A 327 1.51 33.04 5.34
C PHE A 327 2.12 33.04 6.75
N ASP A 328 1.50 32.37 7.71
CA ASP A 328 2.04 32.16 9.06
C ASP A 328 2.97 30.93 9.16
N GLY A 329 3.01 30.10 8.11
CA GLY A 329 3.88 28.94 8.00
C GLY A 329 3.24 27.61 8.34
N GLU A 330 1.97 27.60 8.73
CA GLU A 330 1.17 26.37 8.86
C GLU A 330 1.01 25.70 7.49
N PHE A 331 0.80 24.39 7.47
CA PHE A 331 0.72 23.65 6.21
C PHE A 331 -0.11 22.38 6.29
N VAL A 332 -0.70 22.01 5.15
CA VAL A 332 -1.42 20.73 4.95
C VAL A 332 -0.88 20.00 3.72
N TYR A 333 -0.87 18.66 3.76
CA TYR A 333 -0.48 17.83 2.62
C TYR A 333 -1.67 17.28 1.83
N PHE A 334 -1.52 17.18 0.51
CA PHE A 334 -2.49 16.53 -0.37
C PHE A 334 -1.84 15.49 -1.29
N GLY A 335 -2.43 14.30 -1.36
CA GLY A 335 -1.93 13.15 -2.13
C GLY A 335 -1.57 11.96 -1.23
N PRO A 336 -0.62 11.08 -1.63
CA PRO A 336 0.24 11.18 -2.79
C PRO A 336 -0.39 10.62 -4.08
N VAL A 337 -0.08 11.24 -5.22
CA VAL A 337 -0.32 10.69 -6.55
C VAL A 337 0.91 9.91 -7.01
N SER A 338 0.70 8.69 -7.53
CA SER A 338 1.78 7.82 -7.99
C SER A 338 1.80 7.76 -9.52
N LEU A 339 2.96 7.99 -10.12
CA LEU A 339 3.18 7.87 -11.56
C LEU A 339 4.29 6.83 -11.81
N LEU A 340 3.96 5.79 -12.57
CA LEU A 340 4.94 4.83 -13.04
C LEU A 340 5.65 5.42 -14.25
N ASN A 341 6.81 6.01 -13.99
CA ASN A 341 7.72 6.50 -15.01
C ASN A 341 8.54 5.33 -15.53
N SER A 342 7.88 4.47 -16.29
CA SER A 342 8.59 3.66 -17.25
C SER A 342 9.17 4.63 -18.27
N ARG A 343 10.50 4.83 -18.30
CA ARG A 343 11.07 5.03 -19.62
C ARG A 343 10.54 3.86 -20.43
N SER A 344 9.80 4.14 -21.49
CA SER A 344 9.85 3.21 -22.60
C SER A 344 11.34 3.12 -22.91
N THR A 345 12.01 2.12 -22.35
CA THR A 345 12.88 1.34 -23.17
C THR A 345 11.93 0.86 -24.26
N LYS A 346 11.86 1.67 -25.32
CA LYS A 346 12.00 1.13 -26.66
C LYS A 346 13.15 0.14 -26.54
N THR A 347 12.88 -1.07 -26.07
CA THR A 347 13.86 -2.13 -26.05
C THR A 347 14.30 -2.19 -27.51
N ASN A 348 15.60 -2.21 -27.77
CA ASN A 348 16.11 -2.44 -29.12
C ASN A 348 15.81 -3.90 -29.51
N GLU A 349 14.57 -4.35 -29.36
CA GLU A 349 14.15 -5.70 -29.68
C GLU A 349 14.27 -5.87 -31.19
N LEU A 350 15.22 -6.72 -31.56
CA LEU A 350 15.42 -7.17 -32.91
C LEU A 350 14.54 -8.38 -33.13
N THR A 351 13.55 -8.21 -34.00
CA THR A 351 12.74 -9.32 -34.51
C THR A 351 13.38 -9.85 -35.79
N VAL A 352 13.49 -11.18 -35.90
CA VAL A 352 14.04 -11.84 -37.09
C VAL A 352 13.04 -12.85 -37.63
N PHE A 353 12.68 -12.71 -38.91
CA PHE A 353 11.67 -13.55 -39.52
C PHE A 353 11.90 -13.75 -41.03
N PRO A 354 11.50 -14.89 -41.62
CA PRO A 354 10.98 -16.07 -40.93
C PRO A 354 12.09 -16.80 -40.16
N ASN A 355 11.73 -17.45 -39.05
CA ASN A 355 12.60 -18.33 -38.29
C ASN A 355 11.88 -19.68 -38.10
N PRO A 356 12.31 -20.79 -38.75
CA PRO A 356 13.54 -20.94 -39.52
C PRO A 356 13.55 -20.25 -40.89
N ALA A 357 14.72 -19.79 -41.32
CA ALA A 357 14.98 -19.19 -42.63
C ALA A 357 15.53 -20.22 -43.63
N THR A 358 15.24 -20.06 -44.93
CA THR A 358 15.71 -20.98 -45.99
C THR A 358 16.63 -20.33 -47.03
N THR A 359 16.32 -19.11 -47.47
CA THR A 359 17.10 -18.36 -48.48
C THR A 359 17.30 -16.89 -48.12
N HIS A 360 16.42 -16.37 -47.26
CA HIS A 360 16.50 -15.02 -46.73
C HIS A 360 15.83 -14.93 -45.36
N PHE A 361 16.13 -13.88 -44.61
CA PHE A 361 15.38 -13.43 -43.44
C PHE A 361 15.45 -11.91 -43.31
N ASN A 362 14.47 -11.33 -42.65
CA ASN A 362 14.37 -9.92 -42.34
C ASN A 362 14.71 -9.66 -40.89
N ILE A 363 15.40 -8.56 -40.63
CA ILE A 363 15.67 -8.00 -39.32
C ILE A 363 14.83 -6.72 -39.20
N SER A 364 14.04 -6.60 -38.14
CA SER A 364 13.22 -5.41 -37.89
C SER A 364 13.30 -4.97 -36.44
N SER A 365 13.34 -3.66 -36.22
CA SER A 365 13.20 -3.06 -34.89
C SER A 365 12.04 -2.07 -34.86
N PRO A 366 11.15 -2.11 -33.86
CA PRO A 366 10.08 -1.11 -33.71
C PRO A 366 10.62 0.25 -33.26
N SER A 367 11.86 0.29 -32.78
CA SER A 367 12.42 1.37 -31.98
C SER A 367 13.71 1.97 -32.52
N MET A 368 14.41 1.26 -33.42
CA MET A 368 15.75 1.60 -33.92
C MET A 368 15.78 1.64 -35.45
N GLU A 369 16.34 2.70 -36.02
CA GLU A 369 16.73 2.74 -37.44
C GLU A 369 17.95 1.85 -37.65
N ILE A 370 17.91 1.02 -38.69
CA ILE A 370 18.94 0.00 -38.94
C ILE A 370 19.65 0.32 -40.24
N GLU A 371 20.94 0.61 -40.16
CA GLU A 371 21.80 0.76 -41.33
C GLU A 371 22.57 -0.53 -41.63
N VAL A 372 22.82 -0.81 -42.91
CA VAL A 372 23.51 -2.04 -43.37
C VAL A 372 24.90 -2.20 -42.74
N ASN A 373 25.63 -1.09 -42.56
CA ASN A 373 26.96 -1.07 -41.96
C ASN A 373 26.97 -1.44 -40.45
N GLN A 374 25.81 -1.49 -39.80
CA GLN A 374 25.67 -1.80 -38.37
C GLN A 374 25.33 -3.28 -38.12
N VAL A 375 25.04 -4.05 -39.17
CA VAL A 375 24.64 -5.46 -39.04
C VAL A 375 25.83 -6.39 -39.20
N GLN A 376 26.00 -7.29 -38.24
CA GLN A 376 27.00 -8.35 -38.27
C GLN A 376 26.33 -9.72 -38.10
N LEU A 377 26.79 -10.70 -38.87
CA LEU A 377 26.32 -12.08 -38.81
C LEU A 377 27.45 -13.01 -38.34
N PHE A 378 27.17 -13.86 -37.37
CA PHE A 378 28.09 -14.84 -36.81
C PHE A 378 27.52 -16.25 -36.89
N ASN A 379 28.37 -17.25 -37.12
CA ASN A 379 27.97 -18.65 -37.02
C ASN A 379 27.97 -19.13 -35.55
N SER A 380 27.59 -20.39 -35.30
CA SER A 380 27.54 -20.98 -33.96
C SER A 380 28.90 -21.05 -33.23
N HIS A 381 30.01 -20.88 -33.95
CA HIS A 381 31.36 -20.84 -33.38
C HIS A 381 31.84 -19.39 -33.12
N GLY A 382 30.97 -18.39 -33.30
CA GLY A 382 31.31 -16.97 -33.13
C GLY A 382 32.14 -16.37 -34.27
N ILE A 383 32.28 -17.08 -35.40
CA ILE A 383 33.02 -16.57 -36.57
C ILE A 383 32.13 -15.59 -37.33
N ASN A 384 32.63 -14.38 -37.57
CA ASN A 384 31.95 -13.37 -38.38
C ASN A 384 31.92 -13.82 -39.86
N ILE A 385 30.72 -13.91 -40.42
CA ILE A 385 30.43 -14.33 -41.79
C ILE A 385 29.60 -13.29 -42.56
N THR A 386 29.61 -12.03 -42.10
CA THR A 386 28.86 -10.93 -42.71
C THR A 386 29.15 -10.77 -44.21
N ASN A 387 30.37 -11.10 -44.64
CA ASN A 387 30.78 -11.06 -46.05
C ASN A 387 30.26 -12.24 -46.92
N LYS A 388 29.54 -13.20 -46.34
CA LYS A 388 28.94 -14.34 -47.05
C LYS A 388 27.46 -14.14 -47.39
N VAL A 389 26.88 -13.00 -47.02
CA VAL A 389 25.47 -12.68 -47.24
C VAL A 389 25.34 -11.29 -47.88
N ASN A 390 24.20 -11.05 -48.51
CA ASN A 390 23.86 -9.75 -49.07
C ASN A 390 22.80 -9.08 -48.19
N PHE A 391 23.00 -7.80 -47.91
CA PHE A 391 22.08 -6.98 -47.13
C PHE A 391 21.38 -5.97 -48.04
N GLU A 392 20.08 -5.83 -47.87
CA GLU A 392 19.27 -4.82 -48.54
C GLU A 392 18.43 -4.06 -47.51
N SER A 393 18.55 -2.73 -47.49
CA SER A 393 17.64 -1.91 -46.68
C SER A 393 16.27 -1.90 -47.35
N ILE A 394 15.26 -2.39 -46.65
CA ILE A 394 13.87 -2.46 -47.12
C ILE A 394 12.96 -1.46 -46.38
N GLY A 395 13.54 -0.68 -45.46
CA GLY A 395 12.88 0.38 -44.71
C GLY A 395 13.85 1.02 -43.72
N LYS A 396 13.44 2.13 -43.10
CA LYS A 396 14.28 2.85 -42.12
C LYS A 396 14.68 1.98 -40.93
N ASN A 397 13.86 1.00 -40.56
CA ASN A 397 14.07 0.11 -39.41
C ASN A 397 14.10 -1.37 -39.81
N GLN A 398 14.33 -1.67 -41.09
CA GLN A 398 14.23 -3.02 -41.63
C GLN A 398 15.31 -3.32 -42.67
N ILE A 399 15.95 -4.48 -42.53
CA ILE A 399 16.95 -5.01 -43.45
C ILE A 399 16.59 -6.44 -43.83
N SER A 400 16.63 -6.73 -45.13
CA SER A 400 16.59 -8.08 -45.67
C SER A 400 18.01 -8.64 -45.80
N VAL A 401 18.21 -9.88 -45.37
CA VAL A 401 19.44 -10.63 -45.48
C VAL A 401 19.20 -11.80 -46.41
N VAL A 402 19.83 -11.77 -47.59
CA VAL A 402 19.73 -12.82 -48.60
C VAL A 402 21.05 -13.58 -48.64
N TYR A 403 20.98 -14.91 -48.63
CA TYR A 403 22.15 -15.76 -48.64
C TYR A 403 21.98 -16.94 -49.60
N ASP A 404 23.12 -17.44 -50.09
CA ASP A 404 23.18 -18.66 -50.88
C ASP A 404 24.24 -19.59 -50.28
N GLY A 405 23.83 -20.80 -49.90
CA GLY A 405 24.73 -21.83 -49.39
C GLY A 405 25.23 -21.66 -47.95
N LEU A 406 24.49 -20.99 -47.06
CA LEU A 406 24.75 -21.12 -45.61
C LEU A 406 24.42 -22.54 -45.15
N GLU A 407 25.29 -23.13 -44.33
CA GLU A 407 25.04 -24.44 -43.74
C GLU A 407 23.88 -24.38 -42.74
N ARG A 408 23.14 -25.49 -42.63
CA ARG A 408 22.06 -25.63 -41.64
C ARG A 408 22.60 -25.45 -40.23
N GLY A 409 21.97 -24.58 -39.45
CA GLY A 409 22.39 -24.33 -38.09
C GLY A 409 21.95 -22.98 -37.53
N PHE A 410 22.42 -22.69 -36.32
CA PHE A 410 22.13 -21.43 -35.66
C PHE A 410 23.15 -20.36 -36.01
N TYR A 411 22.63 -19.15 -36.23
CA TYR A 411 23.41 -17.96 -36.48
C TYR A 411 22.97 -16.85 -35.51
N PHE A 412 23.91 -15.96 -35.21
CA PHE A 412 23.70 -14.82 -34.33
C PHE A 412 23.87 -13.54 -35.11
N ILE A 413 22.92 -12.64 -34.96
CA ILE A 413 22.89 -11.34 -35.64
C ILE A 413 23.12 -10.30 -34.57
N ASN A 414 24.16 -9.48 -34.75
CA ASN A 414 24.38 -8.31 -33.91
C ASN A 414 24.03 -7.05 -34.72
N VAL A 415 23.20 -6.18 -34.15
CA VAL A 415 22.90 -4.86 -34.69
C VAL A 415 23.16 -3.86 -33.58
N ASN A 416 24.17 -3.02 -33.77
CA ASN A 416 24.52 -1.94 -32.85
C ASN A 416 24.61 -2.40 -31.36
N GLY A 417 25.24 -3.55 -31.12
CA GLY A 417 25.42 -4.11 -29.78
C GLY A 417 24.27 -4.99 -29.27
N THR A 418 23.11 -5.02 -29.93
CA THR A 418 22.03 -5.95 -29.60
C THR A 418 22.13 -7.22 -30.42
N THR A 419 22.04 -8.38 -29.77
CA THR A 419 22.20 -9.70 -30.42
C THR A 419 20.89 -10.47 -30.43
N THR A 420 20.57 -11.10 -31.56
CA THR A 420 19.44 -12.02 -31.72
C THR A 420 19.86 -13.27 -32.49
N LYS A 421 19.02 -14.31 -32.49
CA LYS A 421 19.35 -15.64 -33.00
C LYS A 421 18.38 -16.05 -34.11
N ILE A 422 18.90 -16.70 -35.15
CA ILE A 422 18.14 -17.25 -36.26
C ILE A 422 18.55 -18.71 -36.53
N LEU A 423 17.59 -19.56 -36.89
CA LEU A 423 17.83 -20.91 -37.40
C LEU A 423 17.77 -20.88 -38.94
N VAL A 424 18.81 -21.37 -39.61
CA VAL A 424 18.86 -21.56 -41.07
C VAL A 424 18.68 -23.05 -41.39
N ASN A 425 17.80 -23.35 -42.35
CA ASN A 425 17.33 -24.67 -42.77
C ASN A 425 17.74 -25.06 -44.19
#